data_AF-A0A3D1GWR0-F1
#
_entry.id   AF-A0A3D1GWR0-F1
#
_cell.length_a   1.000
_cell.length_b   1.000
_cell.length_c   1.000
_cell.angle_alpha   90.00
_cell.angle_beta   90.00
_cell.angle_gamma   90.00
#
_symmetry.space_group_name_H-M   'P 1'
#
loop_
_entity.id
_entity.type
_entity.pdbx_description
1 polymer ?
#
loop_
_entity_poly.entity_id
_entity_poly.type
_entity_poly.pdbx_seq_one_letter_code
_entity_poly.pdbx_strand_id
1 'polypeptide(L)' 'MQHSTCYSETYGRLTTVLSNGRYVLLNQDSTLTWCSVEKDHLGSNRVVKEETSGINRLQINHYYPFGNTFGEYNHCDEN' A
#
# COMPACT_ATOMS: atom_id res chain seq x y z
N MET A 1 -4.45 13.03 22.68
CA MET A 1 -4.89 12.41 21.41
C MET A 1 -3.76 12.62 20.43
N GLN A 2 -2.87 11.64 20.31
CA GLN A 2 -1.62 11.78 19.55
C GLN A 2 -1.93 11.34 18.11
N HIS A 3 -1.99 12.30 17.19
CA HIS A 3 -2.05 12.01 15.77
C HIS A 3 -0.68 11.48 15.36
N SER A 4 -0.54 10.16 15.20
CA SER A 4 0.57 9.57 14.47
C SER A 4 0.42 9.98 13.00
N THR A 5 1.09 11.06 12.63
CA THR A 5 1.26 11.45 11.23
C THR A 5 2.16 10.40 10.58
N CYS A 6 1.54 9.39 9.99
CA CYS A 6 2.21 8.44 9.13
C CYS A 6 2.76 9.25 7.96
N TYR A 7 4.08 9.35 7.87
CA TYR A 7 4.79 10.00 6.79
C TYR A 7 4.20 9.51 5.46
N SER A 8 3.75 10.42 4.61
CA SER A 8 3.45 10.12 3.22
C SER A 8 4.79 9.88 2.51
N GLU A 9 5.45 8.78 2.80
CA GLU A 9 6.51 8.30 1.91
C GLU A 9 5.81 7.81 0.65
N THR A 10 5.79 8.70 -0.33
CA THR A 10 5.48 8.42 -1.72
C THR A 10 6.17 7.12 -2.10
N TYR A 11 5.42 6.01 -2.14
CA TYR A 11 5.97 4.71 -2.47
C TYR A 11 6.79 4.85 -3.77
N GLY A 12 8.05 4.40 -3.72
CA GLY A 12 8.96 4.46 -4.86
C GLY A 12 8.41 3.75 -6.09
N ARG A 13 8.99 4.03 -7.26
CA ARG A 13 8.58 3.46 -8.56
C ARG A 13 8.37 1.94 -8.43
N LEU A 14 7.13 1.50 -8.65
CA LEU A 14 6.76 0.09 -8.72
C LEU A 14 7.73 -0.62 -9.66
N THR A 15 8.50 -1.55 -9.11
CA THR A 15 9.66 -2.11 -9.81
C THR A 15 9.40 -3.54 -10.27
N THR A 16 8.51 -4.31 -9.62
CA THR A 16 8.09 -5.64 -10.10
C THR A 16 6.73 -6.07 -9.54
N VAL A 17 5.82 -6.53 -10.40
CA VAL A 17 4.57 -7.21 -10.00
C VAL A 17 4.83 -8.71 -9.92
N LEU A 18 4.48 -9.35 -8.80
CA LEU A 18 4.47 -10.79 -8.67
C LEU A 18 3.02 -11.27 -8.96
N SER A 19 2.86 -12.41 -9.63
CA SER A 19 1.50 -12.91 -9.92
C SER A 19 0.73 -13.18 -8.62
N ASN A 20 -0.60 -13.12 -8.68
CA ASN A 20 -1.53 -13.49 -7.59
C ASN A 20 -1.63 -12.50 -6.42
N GLY A 21 -1.73 -11.20 -6.72
CA GLY A 21 -2.07 -10.20 -5.70
C GLY A 21 -0.90 -9.83 -4.79
N ARG A 22 0.34 -9.96 -5.26
CA ARG A 22 1.55 -9.54 -4.54
C ARG A 22 2.46 -8.70 -5.43
N TYR A 23 3.22 -7.79 -4.85
CA TYR A 23 4.28 -7.09 -5.58
C TYR A 23 5.41 -6.71 -4.64
N VAL A 24 6.55 -6.31 -5.23
CA VAL A 24 7.70 -5.82 -4.48
C VAL A 24 8.00 -4.38 -4.89
N LEU A 25 8.21 -3.54 -3.88
CA LEU A 25 8.72 -2.19 -4.05
C LEU A 25 10.21 -2.18 -3.77
N LEU A 26 10.98 -1.64 -4.70
CA LEU A 26 12.35 -1.21 -4.47
C LEU A 26 12.31 0.21 -3.88
N ASN A 27 12.73 0.33 -2.64
CA ASN A 27 12.85 1.60 -1.94
C ASN A 27 14.11 2.35 -2.40
N GLN A 28 14.17 3.65 -2.12
CA GLN A 28 15.30 4.51 -2.53
C GLN A 28 16.63 4.09 -1.90
N ASP A 29 16.58 3.49 -0.71
CA ASP A 29 17.72 2.94 0.02
C ASP A 29 18.14 1.54 -0.46
N SER A 30 17.59 1.07 -1.59
CA SER A 30 17.80 -0.26 -2.16
C SER A 30 17.26 -1.43 -1.32
N THR A 31 16.45 -1.15 -0.30
CA THR A 31 15.68 -2.19 0.41
C THR A 31 14.46 -2.63 -0.39
N LEU A 32 13.94 -3.82 -0.08
CA LEU A 32 12.76 -4.39 -0.73
C LEU A 32 11.60 -4.45 0.27
N THR A 33 10.45 -3.89 -0.11
CA THR A 33 9.20 -4.03 0.64
C THR A 33 8.26 -4.98 -0.10
N TRP A 34 7.82 -6.02 0.60
CA TRP A 34 6.84 -6.97 0.10
C TRP A 34 5.43 -6.47 0.38
N CYS A 35 4.55 -6.50 -0.62
CA CYS A 35 3.17 -6.07 -0.49
C CYS A 35 2.20 -7.14 -0.98
N SER A 36 1.10 -7.31 -0.25
CA SER A 36 -0.11 -7.99 -0.74
C SER A 36 -1.18 -6.99 -1.12
N VAL A 37 -2.00 -7.35 -2.11
CA VAL A 37 -3.02 -6.50 -2.71
C VAL A 37 -4.30 -7.28 -2.90
N GLU A 38 -5.39 -6.68 -2.45
CA GLU A 38 -6.73 -7.10 -2.82
C GLU A 38 -7.30 -6.14 -3.86
N LYS A 39 -7.72 -6.71 -4.99
CA LYS A 39 -8.30 -5.96 -6.11
C LYS A 39 -9.81 -6.15 -6.15
N ASP A 40 -10.53 -5.14 -6.61
CA ASP A 40 -11.94 -5.30 -6.95
C ASP A 40 -12.15 -6.06 -8.27
N HIS A 41 -13.41 -6.28 -8.64
CA HIS A 41 -13.81 -6.95 -9.88
C HIS A 41 -13.38 -6.24 -11.17
N LEU A 42 -12.96 -4.96 -11.08
CA LEU A 42 -12.44 -4.17 -12.19
C LEU A 42 -10.89 -4.14 -12.19
N GLY A 43 -10.24 -4.79 -11.23
CA GLY A 43 -8.79 -4.87 -11.13
C GLY A 43 -8.13 -3.70 -10.40
N SER A 44 -8.91 -2.82 -9.75
CA SER A 44 -8.40 -1.68 -8.99
C SER A 44 -7.93 -2.11 -7.60
N ASN A 45 -6.78 -1.63 -7.14
CA ASN A 45 -6.21 -1.99 -5.84
C ASN A 45 -7.03 -1.35 -4.70
N ARG A 46 -7.81 -2.13 -3.95
CA ARG A 46 -8.64 -1.64 -2.84
C ARG A 46 -7.94 -1.70 -1.50
N VAL A 47 -7.12 -2.72 -1.29
CA VAL A 47 -6.36 -2.90 -0.06
C VAL A 47 -4.93 -3.21 -0.44
N VAL A 48 -3.98 -2.54 0.21
CA VAL A 48 -2.55 -2.83 0.13
C VAL A 48 -2.03 -3.03 1.55
N LYS A 49 -1.31 -4.13 1.76
CA LYS A 49 -0.69 -4.45 3.05
C LYS A 49 0.79 -4.72 2.87
N GLU A 50 1.60 -4.05 3.67
CA GLU A 50 3.04 -4.34 3.79
C GLU A 50 3.25 -5.65 4.58
N GLU A 51 4.08 -6.55 4.06
CA GLU A 51 4.43 -7.84 4.67
C GLU A 51 5.79 -7.77 5.40
N THR A 52 6.17 -6.60 5.92
CA THR A 52 7.40 -6.41 6.68
C THR A 52 7.18 -6.81 8.15
N SER A 53 8.06 -7.66 8.69
CA SER A 53 7.94 -8.13 10.08
C SER A 53 8.03 -6.98 11.07
N GLY A 54 7.06 -6.87 11.99
CA GLY A 54 7.02 -5.84 13.04
C GLY A 54 6.41 -4.50 12.61
N ILE A 55 6.06 -4.35 11.33
CA ILE A 55 5.42 -3.16 10.78
C ILE A 55 4.05 -3.56 10.23
N ASN A 56 2.99 -2.92 10.72
CA ASN A 56 1.63 -3.08 10.20
C ASN A 56 1.25 -1.84 9.39
N ARG A 57 1.67 -1.77 8.12
CA ARG A 57 1.16 -0.75 7.18
C ARG A 57 0.02 -1.30 6.34
N LEU A 58 -1.13 -0.64 6.41
CA LEU A 58 -2.35 -0.95 5.68
C LEU A 58 -2.86 0.32 4.98
N GLN A 59 -3.10 0.21 3.68
CA GLN A 59 -3.76 1.22 2.88
C GLN A 59 -5.09 0.68 2.36
N ILE A 60 -6.15 1.48 2.48
CA ILE A 60 -7.48 1.21 1.93
C ILE A 60 -7.82 2.33 0.96
N ASN A 61 -8.06 1.97 -0.30
CA ASN A 61 -8.39 2.88 -1.38
C ASN A 61 -9.87 2.79 -1.75
N HIS A 62 -10.51 3.95 -1.77
CA HIS A 62 -11.87 4.11 -2.27
C HIS A 62 -11.82 4.91 -3.57
N TYR A 63 -12.27 4.30 -4.67
CA TYR A 63 -12.42 4.96 -5.97
C TYR A 63 -13.89 5.20 -6.29
N TYR A 64 -14.16 6.33 -6.94
CA TYR A 64 -15.40 6.57 -7.68
C TYR A 64 -15.56 5.56 -8.83
N PRO A 65 -16.78 5.39 -9.39
CA PRO A 65 -17.04 4.47 -10.50
C PRO A 65 -16.14 4.66 -11.73
N PHE A 66 -15.63 5.89 -11.97
CA PHE A 66 -14.79 6.22 -13.12
C PHE A 66 -13.28 6.31 -12.78
N GLY A 67 -12.87 5.74 -11.64
CA GLY A 67 -11.46 5.51 -11.32
C GLY A 67 -10.74 6.62 -10.55
N ASN A 68 -11.35 7.80 -10.37
CA ASN A 68 -10.78 8.83 -9.50
C ASN A 68 -10.83 8.39 -8.02
N THR A 69 -9.79 8.71 -7.25
CA THR A 69 -9.76 8.49 -5.81
C THR A 69 -10.85 9.32 -5.12
N PHE A 70 -11.75 8.65 -4.42
CA PHE A 70 -12.72 9.24 -3.49
C PHE A 70 -12.08 9.49 -2.13
N GLY A 71 -11.28 8.55 -1.65
CA GLY A 71 -10.61 8.66 -0.37
C GLY A 71 -9.59 7.55 -0.17
N GLU A 72 -8.62 7.83 0.69
CA GLU A 72 -7.56 6.91 1.08
C GLU A 72 -7.48 6.89 2.59
N TYR A 73 -7.39 5.69 3.16
CA TYR A 73 -7.09 5.49 4.57
C TYR A 73 -5.76 4.76 4.68
N ASN A 74 -4.83 5.34 5.43
CA ASN A 74 -3.51 4.76 5.68
C ASN A 74 -3.35 4.58 7.19
N HIS A 75 -2.95 3.37 7.60
CA HIS A 75 -2.68 3.02 8.98
C HIS A 75 -1.31 2.37 9.08
N CYS A 76 -0.48 2.84 10.00
CA CYS A 76 0.86 2.33 10.24
C CYS A 76 1.07 2.18 11.74
N ASP A 77 1.18 0.95 12.22
CA ASP A 77 1.65 0.65 13.57
C ASP A 77 3.06 0.08 13.52
N GLU A 78 3.95 0.63 14.34
CA GLU A 78 5.23 0.03 14.68
C GLU A 78 5.04 -0.72 16.00
N ASN A 79 5.41 -2.00 16.02
CA ASN A 79 5.26 -2.88 17.18
C ASN A 79 6.42 -2.75 18.16
#